data_AF-A0AAJ5BZQ9-F1
#
_entry.id   AF-A0AAJ5BZQ9-F1
#
_cell.length_a   1.000
_cell.length_b   1.000
_cell.length_c   1.000
_cell.angle_alpha   90.00
_cell.angle_beta   90.00
_cell.angle_gamma   90.00
#
_symmetry.space_group_name_H-M   'P 1'
#
loop_
_entity.id
_entity.type
_entity.pdbx_description
1 polymer ?
#
loop_
_entity_poly.entity_id
_entity_poly.type
_entity_poly.pdbx_seq_one_letter_code
_entity_poly.pdbx_strand_id
1 'polypeptide(L)'
;MVGAITSGIAYLIDPSSLHNPADNYGILFRISLLLIFAPIFETLINQFLVIEILRKIKIPPGLIISFSAILFGLSHHYHIFYMIATTISGIIYALYYLKLRPQGILNAILGVAGLHFFTNLVALLSDL
;
A
#
# COMPACT_ATOMS: atom_id res chain seq x y z
N MET A 1 -0.77 -0.92 11.86
CA MET A 1 0.43 -0.74 12.71
C MET A 1 1.68 -0.52 11.88
N VAL A 2 2.10 -1.43 10.98
CA VAL A 2 3.38 -1.25 10.25
C VAL A 2 3.38 -0.06 9.28
N GLY A 3 2.32 0.18 8.51
CA GLY A 3 2.23 1.36 7.62
C GLY A 3 2.27 2.70 8.38
N ALA A 4 1.69 2.74 9.59
CA ALA A 4 1.78 3.90 10.48
C ALA A 4 3.18 4.06 11.10
N ILE A 5 3.87 2.95 11.40
CA ILE A 5 5.25 2.97 11.88
C ILE A 5 6.20 3.45 10.77
N THR A 6 6.09 2.93 9.54
CA THR A 6 6.96 3.33 8.43
C THR A 6 6.73 4.79 8.02
N SER A 7 5.47 5.23 8.03
CA SER A 7 5.13 6.64 7.77
C SER A 7 5.56 7.55 8.92
N GLY A 8 5.44 7.09 10.17
CA GLY A 8 5.94 7.82 11.35
C GLY A 8 7.46 7.99 11.34
N ILE A 9 8.23 6.98 10.90
CA ILE A 9 9.68 7.12 10.72
C ILE A 9 9.99 8.15 9.63
N ALA A 10 9.27 8.15 8.51
CA ALA A 10 9.45 9.14 7.45
C ALA A 10 9.17 10.56 7.97
N TYR A 11 8.12 10.75 8.77
CA TYR A 11 7.77 12.01 9.41
C TYR A 11 8.85 12.54 10.36
N LEU A 12 9.45 11.65 11.17
CA LEU A 12 10.54 12.05 12.09
C LEU A 12 11.80 12.53 11.35
N ILE A 13 12.03 12.06 10.12
CA ILE A 13 13.14 12.50 9.27
C ILE A 13 12.77 13.80 8.58
N ASP A 14 11.58 13.87 7.99
CA ASP A 14 11.07 15.05 7.31
C ASP A 14 9.54 15.15 7.53
N PRO A 15 9.07 16.13 8.32
CA PRO A 15 7.64 16.31 8.57
C PRO A 15 6.80 16.55 7.33
N SER A 16 7.39 17.11 6.26
CA SER A 16 6.67 17.36 5.00
C SER A 16 6.38 16.08 4.21
N SER A 17 7.00 14.96 4.59
CA SER A 17 6.85 13.66 3.92
C SER A 17 5.43 13.07 3.98
N LEU A 18 4.60 13.51 4.93
CA LEU A 18 3.22 13.07 5.06
C LEU A 18 2.21 13.92 4.29
N HIS A 19 2.63 15.03 3.68
CA HIS A 19 1.72 15.87 2.89
C HIS A 19 1.15 15.05 1.73
N ASN A 20 -0.15 14.76 1.80
CA ASN A 20 -0.82 13.96 0.79
C ASN A 20 -1.60 14.91 -0.14
N PRO A 21 -1.52 14.75 -1.48
CA PRO A 21 -2.33 15.54 -2.40
C PRO A 21 -3.83 15.54 -2.07
N ALA A 22 -4.33 14.47 -1.44
CA ALA A 22 -5.71 14.33 -1.00
C ALA A 22 -6.11 15.30 0.13
N ASP A 23 -5.15 15.92 0.82
CA ASP A 23 -5.38 16.88 1.89
C ASP A 23 -6.01 18.19 1.37
N ASN A 24 -5.94 18.42 0.05
CA ASN A 24 -6.56 19.56 -0.62
C ASN A 24 -8.06 19.38 -0.90
N TYR A 25 -8.62 18.19 -0.63
CA TYR A 25 -10.04 17.91 -0.85
C TYR A 25 -10.87 18.02 0.45
N GLY A 26 -12.19 18.18 0.31
CA GLY A 26 -13.12 18.16 1.44
C GLY A 26 -13.10 16.84 2.21
N ILE A 27 -13.32 16.89 3.53
CA ILE A 27 -13.14 15.75 4.45
C ILE A 27 -13.86 14.47 4.04
N LEU A 28 -15.11 14.56 3.56
CA LEU A 28 -15.88 13.38 3.12
C LEU A 28 -15.24 12.71 1.90
N PHE A 29 -14.76 13.50 0.95
CA PHE A 29 -14.09 12.98 -0.24
C PHE A 29 -12.72 12.40 0.12
N ARG A 30 -11.95 13.10 0.96
CA ARG A 30 -10.65 12.63 1.47
C ARG A 30 -10.77 11.27 2.16
N ILE A 31 -11.72 11.11 3.09
CA ILE A 31 -11.98 9.85 3.80
C ILE A 31 -12.35 8.74 2.81
N SER A 32 -13.29 9.02 1.90
CA SER A 32 -13.77 8.03 0.94
C SER A 32 -12.64 7.56 0.00
N LEU A 33 -11.84 8.50 -0.49
CA LEU A 33 -10.71 8.23 -1.36
C LEU A 33 -9.62 7.42 -0.64
N LEU A 34 -9.14 7.91 0.50
CA LEU A 34 -7.99 7.33 1.22
C LEU A 34 -8.31 5.98 1.87
N LEU A 35 -9.54 5.77 2.35
CA LEU A 35 -9.88 4.52 3.04
C LEU A 35 -10.45 3.47 2.11
N ILE A 36 -11.24 3.85 1.10
CA ILE A 36 -12.01 2.89 0.31
C ILE A 36 -11.43 2.76 -1.10
N PHE A 37 -11.47 3.84 -1.88
CA PHE A 37 -11.16 3.76 -3.31
C PHE A 37 -9.68 3.50 -3.59
N ALA A 38 -8.78 4.25 -2.96
CA ALA A 38 -7.34 4.10 -3.18
C ALA A 38 -6.85 2.71 -2.73
N PRO A 39 -7.16 2.20 -1.52
CA PRO A 39 -6.70 0.88 -1.10
C PRO A 39 -7.16 -0.25 -2.02
N ILE A 40 -8.41 -0.21 -2.50
CA ILE A 40 -8.94 -1.22 -3.43
C ILE A 40 -8.21 -1.13 -4.78
N PHE A 41 -8.12 0.07 -5.36
CA PHE A 41 -7.52 0.26 -6.68
C PHE A 41 -6.03 -0.10 -6.68
N GLU A 42 -5.30 0.36 -5.67
CA GLU A 42 -3.88 0.08 -5.51
C GLU A 42 -3.62 -1.41 -5.27
N THR A 43 -4.47 -2.09 -4.49
CA THR A 43 -4.38 -3.54 -4.29
C THR A 43 -4.61 -4.31 -5.59
N LEU A 44 -5.59 -3.90 -6.39
CA LEU A 44 -5.90 -4.54 -7.67
C LEU A 44 -4.73 -4.42 -8.66
N ILE A 45 -4.06 -3.27 -8.71
CA ILE A 45 -2.96 -3.03 -9.64
C ILE A 45 -1.65 -3.63 -9.09
N ASN A 46 -1.20 -3.15 -7.93
CA ASN A 46 0.17 -3.40 -7.48
C ASN A 46 0.34 -4.80 -6.88
N GLN A 47 -0.69 -5.34 -6.24
CA GLN A 47 -0.65 -6.69 -5.68
C GLN A 47 -1.27 -7.68 -6.66
N PHE A 48 -2.58 -7.62 -6.93
CA PHE A 48 -3.23 -8.64 -7.75
C PHE A 48 -2.67 -8.75 -9.18
N LEU A 49 -2.76 -7.67 -9.98
CA LEU A 49 -2.41 -7.73 -11.40
C LEU A 49 -0.93 -8.05 -11.59
N VAL A 50 -0.04 -7.31 -10.92
CA VAL A 50 1.42 -7.52 -11.02
C VAL A 50 1.81 -8.93 -10.54
N ILE A 51 1.34 -9.36 -9.36
CA ILE A 51 1.73 -10.67 -8.81
C ILE A 51 1.21 -11.80 -9.70
N GLU A 52 -0.04 -11.77 -10.15
CA GLU A 52 -0.57 -12.85 -10.98
C GLU A 52 0.08 -12.89 -12.37
N ILE A 53 0.40 -11.75 -12.98
CA ILE A 53 1.16 -11.72 -14.25
C ILE A 53 2.53 -12.38 -14.05
N LEU A 54 3.32 -11.92 -13.08
CA LEU A 54 4.67 -12.45 -12.86
C LEU A 54 4.66 -13.92 -12.44
N ARG A 55 3.66 -14.36 -11.68
CA ARG A 55 3.50 -15.78 -11.35
C ARG A 55 3.14 -16.63 -12.56
N LYS A 56 2.30 -16.12 -13.48
CA LYS A 56 1.95 -16.85 -14.73
C LYS A 56 3.17 -17.09 -15.61
N ILE A 57 4.12 -16.14 -15.64
CA ILE A 57 5.41 -16.30 -16.33
C ILE A 57 6.50 -16.93 -15.45
N LYS A 58 6.12 -17.55 -14.32
CA LYS A 58 6.98 -18.36 -13.43
C LYS A 58 8.18 -17.61 -12.82
N ILE A 59 8.04 -16.32 -12.56
CA ILE A 59 9.07 -15.54 -11.86
C ILE A 59 9.21 -16.04 -10.40
N PRO A 60 10.43 -16.13 -9.84
CA PRO A 60 10.65 -16.52 -8.45
C PRO A 60 9.93 -15.62 -7.45
N PRO A 61 9.33 -16.14 -6.37
CA PRO A 61 8.53 -15.37 -5.43
C PRO A 61 9.22 -14.12 -4.86
N GLY A 62 10.53 -14.20 -4.57
CA GLY A 62 11.30 -13.06 -4.06
C GLY A 62 11.30 -11.88 -5.03
N LEU A 63 11.52 -12.14 -6.33
CA LEU A 63 11.49 -11.09 -7.36
C LEU A 63 10.09 -10.52 -7.57
N ILE A 64 9.05 -11.35 -7.45
CA ILE A 64 7.66 -10.91 -7.52
C ILE A 64 7.33 -9.92 -6.40
N ILE A 65 7.73 -10.27 -5.16
CA ILE A 65 7.54 -9.41 -3.98
C ILE A 65 8.28 -8.09 -4.18
N SER A 66 9.56 -8.14 -4.53
CA SER A 66 10.36 -6.94 -4.75
C SER A 66 9.77 -6.04 -5.84
N PHE A 67 9.37 -6.61 -6.98
CA PHE A 67 8.84 -5.83 -8.10
C PHE A 67 7.47 -5.21 -7.77
N SER A 68 6.55 -5.97 -7.18
CA SER A 68 5.25 -5.48 -6.70
C SER A 68 5.42 -4.35 -5.67
N ALA A 69 6.34 -4.52 -4.73
CA ALA A 69 6.60 -3.53 -3.68
C ALA A 69 7.23 -2.23 -4.23
N ILE A 70 8.20 -2.34 -5.15
CA ILE A 70 8.83 -1.19 -5.78
C ILE A 70 7.80 -0.40 -6.60
N LEU A 71 6.95 -1.07 -7.39
CA LEU A 71 5.89 -0.39 -8.13
C LEU A 71 4.91 0.33 -7.20
N PHE A 72 4.53 -0.31 -6.09
CA PHE A 72 3.70 0.32 -5.07
C PHE A 72 4.37 1.54 -4.44
N GLY A 73 5.67 1.49 -4.11
CA GLY A 73 6.40 2.66 -3.63
C GLY A 73 6.46 3.78 -4.67
N LEU A 74 6.81 3.45 -5.92
CA LEU A 74 6.93 4.41 -7.02
C LEU A 74 5.61 5.12 -7.37
N SER A 75 4.45 4.52 -7.09
CA SER A 75 3.16 5.22 -7.24
C SER A 75 2.95 6.35 -6.23
N HIS A 76 3.81 6.47 -5.22
CA HIS A 76 3.77 7.50 -4.18
C HIS A 76 4.94 8.50 -4.34
N HIS A 77 5.07 9.06 -5.54
CA HIS A 77 6.22 9.87 -5.96
C HIS A 77 6.24 11.32 -5.42
N TYR A 78 5.43 11.65 -4.42
CA TYR A 78 5.37 13.01 -3.86
C TYR A 78 6.48 13.31 -2.85
N HIS A 79 7.02 12.29 -2.18
CA HIS A 79 8.17 12.46 -1.28
C HIS A 79 9.05 11.22 -1.22
N ILE A 80 10.38 11.39 -1.25
CA ILE A 80 11.32 10.25 -1.32
C ILE A 80 11.26 9.35 -0.08
N PHE A 81 11.21 9.93 1.14
CA PHE A 81 11.11 9.12 2.36
C PHE A 81 9.77 8.39 2.45
N TYR A 82 8.70 9.00 1.95
CA TYR A 82 7.39 8.37 1.90
C TYR A 82 7.36 7.24 0.86
N MET A 83 8.01 7.42 -0.28
CA MET A 83 8.19 6.38 -1.31
C MET A 83 8.94 5.16 -0.76
N ILE A 84 9.99 5.37 0.06
CA ILE A 84 10.71 4.29 0.74
C ILE A 84 9.80 3.60 1.77
N ALA A 85 9.10 4.37 2.61
CA ALA A 85 8.17 3.84 3.60
C ALA A 85 7.03 3.01 2.98
N THR A 86 6.47 3.48 1.87
CA THR A 86 5.42 2.77 1.12
C THR A 86 5.98 1.56 0.40
N THR A 87 7.23 1.58 -0.10
CA THR A 87 7.89 0.37 -0.63
C THR A 87 7.94 -0.74 0.42
N ILE A 88 8.31 -0.43 1.66
CA ILE A 88 8.31 -1.40 2.78
C ILE A 88 6.89 -1.94 3.03
N SER A 89 5.88 -1.06 3.02
CA SER A 89 4.46 -1.48 3.12
C SER A 89 4.05 -2.39 1.96
N GLY A 90 4.50 -2.09 0.74
CA GLY A 90 4.29 -2.91 -0.45
C GLY A 90 4.88 -4.32 -0.32
N ILE A 91 6.03 -4.48 0.33
CA ILE A 91 6.61 -5.81 0.64
C ILE A 91 5.63 -6.61 1.51
N ILE A 92 5.10 -5.98 2.57
CA ILE A 92 4.15 -6.62 3.50
C ILE A 92 2.87 -7.00 2.76
N TYR A 93 2.34 -6.13 1.92
CA TYR A 93 1.13 -6.40 1.13
C TYR A 93 1.35 -7.54 0.14
N ALA A 94 2.49 -7.58 -0.56
CA ALA A 94 2.82 -8.66 -1.48
C ALA A 94 3.00 -10.01 -0.77
N LEU A 95 3.67 -10.03 0.39
CA LEU A 95 3.79 -11.22 1.24
C LEU A 95 2.41 -11.71 1.71
N TYR A 96 1.56 -10.79 2.17
CA TYR A 96 0.23 -11.11 2.65
C TYR A 96 -0.67 -11.64 1.54
N TYR A 97 -0.61 -11.03 0.35
CA TYR A 97 -1.28 -11.51 -0.86
C TYR A 97 -0.89 -12.96 -1.16
N LEU A 98 0.42 -13.25 -1.27
CA LEU A 98 0.91 -14.59 -1.59
C LEU A 98 0.54 -15.63 -0.52
N LYS A 99 0.47 -15.23 0.75
CA LYS A 99 0.07 -16.08 1.86
C LYS A 99 -1.42 -16.44 1.83
N LEU A 100 -2.28 -15.49 1.46
CA LEU A 100 -3.73 -15.69 1.37
C LEU A 100 -4.17 -16.32 0.06
N ARG A 101 -3.39 -16.16 -1.01
CA ARG A 101 -3.71 -16.66 -2.36
C ARG A 101 -4.14 -18.14 -2.40
N PRO A 102 -3.53 -19.10 -1.68
CA PRO A 102 -3.99 -20.49 -1.68
C PRO A 102 -5.43 -20.67 -1.19
N GLN A 103 -5.98 -19.71 -0.44
CA GLN A 103 -7.36 -19.69 0.04
C GLN A 103 -8.33 -19.10 -1.00
N GLY A 104 -7.83 -18.58 -2.12
CA GLY A 104 -8.60 -17.94 -3.19
C GLY A 104 -8.08 -16.53 -3.53
N ILE A 105 -8.15 -16.17 -4.82
CA ILE A 105 -7.72 -14.84 -5.30
C ILE A 105 -8.53 -13.73 -4.64
N LEU A 106 -9.85 -13.90 -4.53
CA LEU A 106 -10.71 -12.92 -3.88
C LEU A 106 -10.33 -12.72 -2.40
N ASN A 107 -10.02 -13.80 -1.69
CA ASN A 107 -9.57 -13.72 -0.29
C ASN A 107 -8.24 -12.96 -0.16
N ALA A 108 -7.31 -13.16 -1.10
CA ALA A 108 -6.06 -12.40 -1.13
C ALA A 108 -6.28 -10.90 -1.41
N ILE A 109 -7.15 -10.56 -2.37
CA ILE A 109 -7.49 -9.16 -2.68
C ILE A 109 -8.17 -8.51 -1.48
N LEU A 110 -9.23 -9.12 -0.93
CA LEU A 110 -9.97 -8.56 0.20
C LEU A 110 -9.11 -8.45 1.45
N GLY A 111 -8.25 -9.45 1.71
CA GLY A 111 -7.33 -9.42 2.84
C GLY A 111 -6.34 -8.26 2.74
N VAL A 112 -5.70 -8.07 1.59
CA VAL A 112 -4.75 -6.97 1.39
C VAL A 112 -5.46 -5.61 1.40
N ALA A 113 -6.58 -5.47 0.70
CA ALA A 113 -7.35 -4.23 0.70
C ALA A 113 -7.85 -3.88 2.12
N GLY A 114 -8.24 -4.87 2.91
CA GLY A 114 -8.60 -4.69 4.32
C GLY A 114 -7.41 -4.27 5.18
N LEU A 115 -6.26 -4.94 5.05
CA LEU A 115 -5.03 -4.53 5.74
C LEU A 115 -4.65 -3.08 5.39
N HIS A 116 -4.79 -2.71 4.12
CA HIS A 116 -4.50 -1.38 3.60
C HIS A 116 -5.50 -0.32 4.08
N PHE A 117 -6.79 -0.64 4.14
CA PHE A 117 -7.80 0.19 4.80
C PHE A 117 -7.38 0.50 6.25
N PHE A 118 -6.99 -0.52 7.02
CA PHE A 118 -6.63 -0.34 8.43
C PHE A 118 -5.33 0.46 8.61
N THR A 119 -4.34 0.31 7.74
CA THR A 119 -3.12 1.13 7.80
C THR A 119 -3.43 2.59 7.49
N ASN A 120 -4.26 2.88 6.49
CA ASN A 120 -4.68 4.24 6.15
C ASN A 120 -5.58 4.85 7.21
N LEU A 121 -6.46 4.07 7.83
CA LEU A 121 -7.29 4.53 8.95
C LEU A 121 -6.42 4.96 10.13
N VAL A 122 -5.42 4.15 10.51
CA VAL A 122 -4.50 4.53 11.60
C VAL A 122 -3.73 5.80 11.25
N ALA A 123 -3.26 5.95 10.01
CA ALA A 123 -2.58 7.17 9.58
C ALA A 123 -3.50 8.40 9.67
N LEU A 124 -4.72 8.31 9.10
CA LEU A 124 -5.70 9.38 9.15
C LEU A 124 -6.07 9.80 10.57
N LEU A 125 -6.22 8.83 11.49
CA LEU A 125 -6.50 9.11 12.91
C LEU A 125 -5.30 9.68 13.66
N SER A 126 -4.07 9.47 13.17
CA SER A 126 -2.86 10.06 13.77
C SER A 126 -2.61 11.49 13.29
N ASP A 127 -3.21 11.88 12.16
CA ASP A 127 -3.11 13.22 11.57
C ASP A 127 -4.27 14.16 11.99
N LEU A 128 -5.22 13.66 12.79
CA LEU A 128 -6.35 14.41 13.38
C LEU A 128 -6.00 14.91 14.78
#